data_AF-A0A4D5RTK9-F1
#
_entry.id   AF-A0A4D5RTK9-F1
#
_cell.length_a   1.000
_cell.length_b   1.000
_cell.length_c   1.000
_cell.angle_alpha   90.00
_cell.angle_beta   90.00
_cell.angle_gamma   90.00
#
_symmetry.space_group_name_H-M   'P 1'
#
loop_
_entity.id
_entity.type
_entity.pdbx_description
1 polymer ?
#
loop_
_entity_poly.entity_id
_entity_poly.type
_entity_poly.pdbx_seq_one_letter_code
_entity_poly.pdbx_strand_id
1 'polypeptide(L)'
;MPVRSLRIFSFYCQVLLQLLILVTGNYNFFNLLTLALCLSLVDDEYLLNAVGRSTFYRKSLMRTTRRVLAKTASLLTLCCLTFATVKLFQVQLYPDWTFGCRIAFTPKQFEELLAKTLPVTIWMGAASLAVTILLSLQRSLFEERGLLRKLFSTCGTVLCSTAAVWLFCVSLVPFSTLDYNLHSKLWPVVRQWHSKVEPFHVASSYGLFRRMTGLEGRPELVLEGGDQPTGPWKELPFLYKPGNVTRSPPFVVPHQPRLDWQMWFAALDRYERNPWLLSLVHRILTGQEQVLALLDREHYPFAKQPPKYVRGLLYTYRFTQFNAKSRVPNVNDWWKRSKPTEYLPPLHKEQPFLRQFLEKAEIPMDSPKLRSRNGFLKPILAKSRELANAMSPTVYVWSFITSAMVLKLVGTLL
;
A
#
# COMPACT_ATOMS: atom_id res chain seq x y z
N MET A 1 -20.34 -0.55 -10.17
CA MET A 1 -21.63 -0.78 -9.48
C MET A 1 -22.67 0.19 -10.02
N PRO A 2 -23.74 -0.28 -10.68
CA PRO A 2 -24.73 0.60 -11.33
C PRO A 2 -25.66 1.34 -10.35
N VAL A 3 -25.61 0.99 -9.05
CA VAL A 3 -26.48 1.56 -8.01
C VAL A 3 -25.70 2.58 -7.17
N ARG A 4 -26.17 3.85 -7.21
CA ARG A 4 -25.53 5.00 -6.54
C ARG A 4 -25.34 4.80 -5.03
N SER A 5 -26.37 4.33 -4.33
CA SER A 5 -26.33 4.08 -2.89
C SER A 5 -25.27 3.06 -2.49
N LEU A 6 -25.10 1.98 -3.26
CA LEU A 6 -24.05 0.99 -2.99
C LEU A 6 -22.64 1.54 -3.24
N ARG A 7 -22.47 2.43 -4.24
CA ARG A 7 -21.19 3.12 -4.47
C ARG A 7 -20.82 4.03 -3.29
N ILE A 8 -21.77 4.82 -2.80
CA ILE A 8 -21.57 5.73 -1.67
C ILE A 8 -21.31 4.93 -0.38
N PHE A 9 -22.05 3.85 -0.14
CA PHE A 9 -21.77 2.93 0.97
C PHE A 9 -20.35 2.37 0.88
N SER A 10 -19.94 1.86 -0.29
CA SER A 10 -18.58 1.35 -0.52
C SER A 10 -17.52 2.43 -0.29
N PHE A 11 -17.78 3.67 -0.70
CA PHE A 11 -16.91 4.82 -0.46
C PHE A 11 -16.67 5.01 1.04
N TYR A 12 -17.72 5.11 1.85
CA TYR A 12 -17.56 5.29 3.30
C TYR A 12 -16.91 4.10 3.98
N CYS A 13 -17.26 2.87 3.60
CA CYS A 13 -16.62 1.67 4.15
C CYS A 13 -15.12 1.65 3.86
N GLN A 14 -14.72 1.98 2.63
CA GLN A 14 -13.31 2.06 2.26
C GLN A 14 -12.60 3.20 2.98
N VAL A 15 -13.21 4.39 3.06
CA VAL A 15 -12.65 5.53 3.79
C VAL A 15 -12.42 5.18 5.26
N LEU A 16 -13.43 4.62 5.92
CA LEU A 16 -13.33 4.18 7.30
C LEU A 16 -12.21 3.14 7.47
N LEU A 17 -12.16 2.13 6.60
CA LEU A 17 -11.11 1.11 6.63
C LEU A 17 -9.72 1.74 6.47
N GLN A 18 -9.53 2.64 5.51
CA GLN A 18 -8.24 3.30 5.29
C GLN A 18 -7.85 4.18 6.48
N LEU A 19 -8.79 4.87 7.13
CA LEU A 19 -8.54 5.64 8.34
C LEU A 19 -8.16 4.75 9.53
N LEU A 20 -8.83 3.60 9.69
CA LEU A 20 -8.48 2.62 10.73
C LEU A 20 -7.08 2.04 10.50
N ILE A 21 -6.74 1.70 9.25
CA ILE A 21 -5.39 1.23 8.90
C ILE A 21 -4.35 2.33 9.11
N LEU A 22 -4.69 3.58 8.80
CA LEU A 22 -3.82 4.73 9.03
C LEU A 22 -3.49 4.88 10.52
N VAL A 23 -4.50 4.77 11.40
CA VAL A 23 -4.33 4.91 12.86
C VAL A 23 -3.62 3.71 13.48
N THR A 24 -3.89 2.48 13.01
CA THR A 24 -3.43 1.24 13.67
C THR A 24 -2.21 0.60 13.01
N GLY A 25 -2.13 0.66 11.68
CA GLY A 25 -1.11 -0.01 10.88
C GLY A 25 0.02 0.91 10.44
N ASN A 26 -0.14 2.23 10.57
CA ASN A 26 0.91 3.21 10.30
C ASN A 26 1.50 3.10 8.87
N TYR A 27 0.63 2.83 7.89
CA TYR A 27 0.95 2.50 6.49
C TYR A 27 1.24 3.73 5.61
N ASN A 28 2.23 4.52 6.03
CA ASN A 28 2.86 5.58 5.22
C ASN A 28 1.84 6.44 4.43
N PHE A 29 2.05 6.70 3.13
CA PHE A 29 1.10 7.49 2.31
C PHE A 29 0.11 6.63 1.49
N PHE A 30 0.22 5.30 1.55
CA PHE A 30 -0.60 4.43 0.69
C PHE A 30 -2.09 4.52 1.01
N ASN A 31 -2.44 4.72 2.28
CA ASN A 31 -3.83 4.96 2.67
C ASN A 31 -4.36 6.25 2.04
N LEU A 32 -3.56 7.32 1.98
CA LEU A 32 -3.96 8.59 1.36
C LEU A 32 -4.18 8.43 -0.15
N LEU A 33 -3.31 7.68 -0.84
CA LEU A 33 -3.50 7.38 -2.26
C LEU A 33 -4.80 6.59 -2.49
N THR A 34 -5.07 5.61 -1.62
CA THR A 34 -6.31 4.81 -1.70
C THR A 34 -7.53 5.68 -1.45
N LEU A 35 -7.49 6.57 -0.45
CA LEU A 35 -8.55 7.55 -0.18
C LEU A 35 -8.81 8.47 -1.38
N ALA A 36 -7.75 8.95 -2.04
CA ALA A 36 -7.88 9.77 -3.24
C ALA A 36 -8.57 8.98 -4.38
N LEU A 37 -8.19 7.72 -4.58
CA LEU A 37 -8.84 6.84 -5.56
C LEU A 37 -10.30 6.56 -5.21
N CYS A 38 -10.65 6.45 -3.92
CA CYS A 38 -12.03 6.29 -3.47
C CYS A 38 -12.93 7.46 -3.88
N LEU A 39 -12.40 8.66 -4.13
CA LEU A 39 -13.20 9.79 -4.64
C LEU A 39 -13.86 9.48 -6.00
N SER A 40 -13.31 8.55 -6.79
CA SER A 40 -13.95 8.08 -8.02
C SER A 40 -15.28 7.34 -7.79
N LEU A 41 -15.56 6.90 -6.57
CA LEU A 41 -16.80 6.21 -6.22
C LEU A 41 -17.96 7.18 -5.98
N VAL A 42 -17.72 8.46 -5.68
CA VAL A 42 -18.78 9.46 -5.54
C VAL A 42 -19.05 10.18 -6.86
N ASP A 43 -20.22 10.82 -7.00
CA ASP A 43 -20.60 11.57 -8.20
C ASP A 43 -20.53 13.08 -7.98
N ASP A 44 -20.51 13.85 -9.07
CA ASP A 44 -20.45 15.30 -9.03
C ASP A 44 -21.60 15.90 -8.20
N GLU A 45 -22.79 15.30 -8.28
CA GLU A 45 -23.93 15.73 -7.47
C GLU A 45 -23.63 15.61 -5.96
N TYR A 46 -23.00 14.54 -5.51
CA TYR A 46 -22.58 14.38 -4.12
C TYR A 46 -21.51 15.42 -3.73
N LEU A 47 -20.51 15.63 -4.59
CA LEU A 47 -19.43 16.60 -4.34
C LEU A 47 -19.94 18.05 -4.32
N LEU A 48 -20.81 18.41 -5.25
CA LEU A 48 -21.41 19.75 -5.34
C LEU A 48 -22.33 20.03 -4.15
N ASN A 49 -23.14 19.06 -3.74
CA ASN A 49 -23.96 19.17 -2.54
C ASN A 49 -23.09 19.34 -1.27
N ALA A 50 -21.95 18.66 -1.18
CA ALA A 50 -21.02 18.81 -0.07
C ALA A 50 -20.39 20.22 0.02
N VAL A 51 -20.30 20.93 -1.12
CA VAL A 51 -19.81 22.32 -1.21
C VAL A 51 -20.98 23.34 -1.24
N GLY A 52 -22.18 22.93 -0.84
CA GLY A 52 -23.35 23.82 -0.74
C GLY A 52 -23.96 24.25 -2.08
N ARG A 53 -23.54 23.65 -3.20
CA ARG A 53 -24.09 23.92 -4.53
C ARG A 53 -25.14 22.87 -4.88
N SER A 54 -26.38 23.13 -4.48
CA SER A 54 -27.50 22.23 -4.75
C SER A 54 -28.04 22.42 -6.18
N THR A 55 -28.08 21.34 -6.96
CA THR A 55 -28.79 21.29 -8.24
C THR A 55 -30.27 20.96 -8.02
N PHE A 56 -31.16 21.89 -8.36
CA PHE A 56 -32.61 21.69 -8.29
C PHE A 56 -33.07 20.77 -9.43
N TYR A 57 -33.68 19.62 -9.10
CA TYR A 57 -34.15 18.66 -10.10
C TYR A 57 -35.67 18.51 -10.09
N ARG A 58 -36.27 18.54 -11.29
CA ARG A 58 -37.71 18.30 -11.52
C ARG A 58 -38.11 16.87 -11.17
N LYS A 59 -39.21 16.70 -10.41
CA LYS A 59 -39.80 15.40 -10.05
C LYS A 59 -40.44 14.75 -11.29
N SER A 60 -40.23 13.45 -11.49
CA SER A 60 -40.80 12.64 -12.59
C SER A 60 -41.13 11.24 -12.07
N LEU A 61 -42.27 10.68 -12.49
CA LEU A 61 -42.76 9.35 -12.07
C LEU A 61 -41.74 8.23 -12.36
N MET A 62 -41.13 8.25 -13.55
CA MET A 62 -40.12 7.27 -13.97
C MET A 62 -38.83 7.35 -13.13
N ARG A 63 -38.54 8.52 -12.55
CA ARG A 63 -37.44 8.65 -11.57
C ARG A 63 -37.82 8.05 -10.22
N THR A 64 -39.08 8.18 -9.80
CA THR A 64 -39.55 7.61 -8.53
C THR A 64 -39.49 6.09 -8.55
N THR A 65 -39.97 5.45 -9.61
CA THR A 65 -39.90 3.97 -9.77
C THR A 65 -38.46 3.47 -9.79
N ARG A 66 -37.58 4.11 -10.58
CA ARG A 66 -36.14 3.78 -10.61
C ARG A 66 -35.47 3.95 -9.23
N ARG A 67 -35.85 4.98 -8.46
CA ARG A 67 -35.34 5.19 -7.09
C ARG A 67 -35.78 4.08 -6.14
N VAL A 68 -37.05 3.68 -6.19
CA VAL A 68 -37.57 2.58 -5.34
C VAL A 68 -36.82 1.29 -5.66
N LEU A 69 -36.72 0.91 -6.94
CA LEU A 69 -35.99 -0.29 -7.35
C LEU A 69 -34.53 -0.27 -6.90
N ALA A 70 -33.83 0.87 -7.07
CA ALA A 70 -32.46 1.03 -6.63
C ALA A 70 -32.31 0.91 -5.10
N LYS A 71 -33.24 1.47 -4.32
CA LYS A 71 -33.25 1.35 -2.86
C LYS A 71 -33.51 -0.09 -2.43
N THR A 72 -34.49 -0.76 -3.02
CA THR A 72 -34.79 -2.17 -2.72
C THR A 72 -33.60 -3.07 -3.04
N ALA A 73 -32.98 -2.92 -4.21
CA ALA A 73 -31.78 -3.66 -4.57
C ALA A 73 -30.61 -3.39 -3.61
N SER A 74 -30.46 -2.15 -3.15
CA SER A 74 -29.43 -1.79 -2.17
C SER A 74 -29.69 -2.46 -0.82
N LEU A 75 -30.93 -2.39 -0.33
CA LEU A 75 -31.32 -3.00 0.95
C LEU A 75 -31.10 -4.50 0.91
N LEU A 76 -31.55 -5.17 -0.14
CA LEU A 76 -31.34 -6.61 -0.33
C LEU A 76 -29.85 -6.96 -0.32
N THR A 77 -29.03 -6.21 -1.07
CA THR A 77 -27.59 -6.44 -1.13
C THR A 77 -26.95 -6.29 0.24
N LEU A 78 -27.30 -5.24 1.00
CA LEU A 78 -26.78 -5.01 2.35
C LEU A 78 -27.24 -6.10 3.32
N CYS A 79 -28.50 -6.51 3.27
CA CYS A 79 -29.00 -7.63 4.08
C CYS A 79 -28.27 -8.93 3.78
N CYS A 80 -28.06 -9.25 2.50
CA CYS A 80 -27.30 -10.43 2.09
C CYS A 80 -25.84 -10.36 2.55
N LEU A 81 -25.18 -9.20 2.41
CA LEU A 81 -23.81 -9.00 2.88
C LEU A 81 -23.69 -9.13 4.40
N THR A 82 -24.61 -8.55 5.16
CA THR A 82 -24.63 -8.66 6.62
C THR A 82 -24.85 -10.12 7.03
N PHE A 83 -25.82 -10.81 6.44
CA PHE A 83 -26.09 -12.22 6.71
C PHE A 83 -24.87 -13.09 6.39
N ALA A 84 -24.27 -12.90 5.22
CA ALA A 84 -23.07 -13.62 4.81
C ALA A 84 -21.90 -13.34 5.77
N THR A 85 -21.72 -12.09 6.20
CA THR A 85 -20.67 -11.71 7.15
C THR A 85 -20.86 -12.41 8.49
N VAL A 86 -22.07 -12.38 9.05
CA VAL A 86 -22.39 -13.06 10.33
C VAL A 86 -22.15 -14.57 10.22
N LYS A 87 -22.54 -15.19 9.10
CA LYS A 87 -22.36 -16.63 8.89
C LYS A 87 -20.91 -17.04 8.65
N LEU A 88 -20.20 -16.33 7.77
CA LEU A 88 -18.82 -16.67 7.36
C LEU A 88 -17.78 -16.32 8.42
N PHE A 89 -18.06 -15.32 9.26
CA PHE A 89 -17.14 -14.84 10.30
C PHE A 89 -17.64 -15.09 11.73
N GLN A 90 -18.72 -15.87 11.89
CA GLN A 90 -19.30 -16.25 13.20
C GLN A 90 -19.31 -15.08 14.18
N VAL A 91 -19.84 -13.94 13.75
CA VAL A 91 -19.82 -12.71 14.54
C VAL A 91 -20.72 -12.90 15.76
N GLN A 92 -20.15 -12.82 16.96
CA GLN A 92 -20.84 -12.98 18.24
C GLN A 92 -20.62 -11.74 19.10
N LEU A 93 -21.70 -11.27 19.74
CA LEU A 93 -21.63 -10.25 20.78
C LEU A 93 -21.79 -10.94 22.12
N TYR A 94 -20.78 -10.86 22.96
CA TYR A 94 -20.82 -11.44 24.30
C TYR A 94 -21.53 -10.48 25.28
N PRO A 95 -22.07 -10.99 26.40
CA PRO A 95 -22.79 -10.17 27.39
C PRO A 95 -21.97 -9.02 28.00
N ASP A 96 -20.64 -9.11 27.95
CA ASP A 96 -19.70 -8.08 28.40
C ASP A 96 -19.42 -7.00 27.33
N TRP A 97 -20.24 -6.94 26.27
CA TRP A 97 -20.09 -6.04 25.12
C TRP A 97 -18.82 -6.27 24.29
N THR A 98 -18.15 -7.42 24.45
CA THR A 98 -17.02 -7.78 23.60
C THR A 98 -17.49 -8.43 22.30
N PHE A 99 -16.76 -8.15 21.21
CA PHE A 99 -17.04 -8.71 19.88
C PHE A 99 -16.12 -9.88 19.59
N GLY A 100 -16.70 -11.07 19.41
CA GLY A 100 -16.02 -12.25 18.90
C GLY A 100 -16.21 -12.37 17.38
N CYS A 101 -15.13 -12.65 16.67
CA CYS A 101 -15.15 -12.90 15.23
C CYS A 101 -14.20 -14.05 14.92
N ARG A 102 -14.69 -15.10 14.25
CA ARG A 102 -13.91 -16.27 13.86
C ARG A 102 -14.23 -16.69 12.45
N ILE A 103 -13.18 -16.92 11.64
CA ILE A 103 -13.33 -17.46 10.29
C ILE A 103 -13.98 -18.85 10.38
N ALA A 104 -15.17 -18.99 9.77
CA ALA A 104 -16.01 -20.19 9.84
C ALA A 104 -15.82 -21.14 8.66
N PHE A 105 -14.79 -20.93 7.85
CA PHE A 105 -14.47 -21.73 6.67
C PHE A 105 -12.99 -22.11 6.65
N THR A 106 -12.67 -23.24 6.04
CA THR A 106 -11.30 -23.70 5.84
C THR A 106 -10.66 -23.06 4.60
N PRO A 107 -9.32 -23.03 4.49
CA PRO A 107 -8.64 -22.58 3.27
C PRO A 107 -9.13 -23.31 2.01
N LYS A 108 -9.37 -24.62 2.10
CA LYS A 108 -9.91 -25.42 1.00
C LYS A 108 -11.32 -24.99 0.58
N GLN A 109 -12.22 -24.75 1.54
CA GLN A 109 -13.56 -24.24 1.25
C GLN A 109 -13.54 -22.86 0.59
N PHE A 110 -12.59 -22.00 1.00
CA PHE A 110 -12.39 -20.71 0.37
C PHE A 110 -11.93 -20.85 -1.08
N GLU A 111 -10.95 -21.71 -1.37
CA GLU A 111 -10.47 -22.00 -2.73
C GLU A 111 -11.59 -22.57 -3.61
N GLU A 112 -12.39 -23.51 -3.10
CA GLU A 112 -13.53 -24.08 -3.84
C GLU A 112 -14.60 -23.03 -4.16
N LEU A 113 -14.90 -22.13 -3.22
CA LEU A 113 -15.84 -21.03 -3.45
C LEU A 113 -15.28 -20.05 -4.48
N LEU A 114 -14.00 -19.72 -4.38
CA LEU A 114 -13.30 -18.82 -5.29
C LEU A 114 -13.32 -19.36 -6.72
N ALA A 115 -13.01 -20.65 -6.91
CA ALA A 115 -13.04 -21.32 -8.21
C ALA A 115 -14.43 -21.31 -8.85
N LYS A 116 -15.51 -21.41 -8.05
CA LYS A 116 -16.90 -21.31 -8.55
C LYS A 116 -17.31 -19.87 -8.84
N THR A 117 -16.87 -18.92 -8.03
CA THR A 117 -17.34 -17.53 -8.08
C THR A 117 -16.60 -16.71 -9.12
N LEU A 118 -15.30 -16.94 -9.34
CA LEU A 118 -14.49 -16.17 -10.29
C LEU A 118 -15.07 -16.18 -11.72
N PRO A 119 -15.43 -17.33 -12.33
CA PRO A 119 -16.04 -17.33 -13.66
C PRO A 119 -17.34 -16.53 -13.71
N VAL A 120 -18.18 -16.63 -12.67
CA VAL A 120 -19.44 -15.87 -12.57
C VAL A 120 -19.16 -14.37 -12.57
N THR A 121 -18.15 -13.91 -11.81
CA THR A 121 -17.78 -12.48 -11.79
C THR A 121 -17.26 -11.97 -13.14
N ILE A 122 -16.54 -12.80 -13.90
CA ILE A 122 -16.09 -12.46 -15.26
C ILE A 122 -17.31 -12.25 -16.17
N TRP A 123 -18.26 -13.19 -16.16
CA TRP A 123 -19.47 -13.09 -16.97
C TRP A 123 -20.36 -11.92 -16.56
N MET A 124 -20.47 -11.65 -15.26
CA MET A 124 -21.16 -10.45 -14.77
C MET A 124 -20.50 -9.16 -15.27
N GLY A 125 -19.16 -9.09 -15.24
CA GLY A 125 -18.40 -7.97 -15.77
C GLY A 125 -18.59 -7.79 -17.28
N ALA A 126 -18.52 -8.89 -18.04
CA ALA A 126 -18.74 -8.89 -19.49
C ALA A 126 -20.16 -8.44 -19.86
N ALA A 127 -21.18 -8.92 -19.14
CA ALA A 127 -22.57 -8.50 -19.33
C ALA A 127 -22.75 -7.01 -19.03
N SER A 128 -22.17 -6.51 -17.93
CA SER A 128 -22.21 -5.09 -17.58
C SER A 128 -21.53 -4.22 -18.65
N LEU A 129 -20.40 -4.67 -19.19
CA LEU A 129 -19.69 -3.97 -20.26
C LEU A 129 -20.53 -3.96 -21.54
N ALA A 130 -21.09 -5.10 -21.93
CA ALA A 130 -21.95 -5.23 -23.11
C ALA A 130 -23.15 -4.28 -23.04
N VAL A 131 -23.87 -4.24 -21.92
CA VAL A 131 -24.98 -3.30 -21.70
C VAL A 131 -24.52 -1.86 -21.84
N THR A 132 -23.35 -1.51 -21.30
CA THR A 132 -22.81 -0.14 -21.38
C THR A 132 -22.48 0.24 -22.83
N ILE A 133 -21.86 -0.67 -23.59
CA ILE A 133 -21.55 -0.47 -25.00
C ILE A 133 -22.84 -0.29 -25.81
N LEU A 134 -23.85 -1.15 -25.60
CA LEU A 134 -25.14 -1.07 -26.29
C LEU A 134 -25.86 0.26 -26.03
N LEU A 135 -25.89 0.71 -24.76
CA LEU A 135 -26.48 2.00 -24.42
C LEU A 135 -25.71 3.17 -25.04
N SER A 136 -24.37 3.13 -25.03
CA SER A 136 -23.55 4.18 -25.67
C SER A 136 -23.75 4.22 -27.18
N LEU A 137 -23.82 3.05 -27.84
CA LEU A 137 -24.13 2.95 -29.26
C LEU A 137 -25.52 3.48 -29.57
N GLN A 138 -26.53 3.09 -28.78
CA GLN A 138 -27.89 3.61 -28.93
C GLN A 138 -27.94 5.13 -28.84
N ARG A 139 -27.26 5.74 -27.86
CA ARG A 139 -27.19 7.21 -27.73
C ARG A 139 -26.52 7.84 -28.94
N SER A 140 -25.36 7.32 -29.34
CA SER A 140 -24.61 7.85 -30.49
C SER A 140 -25.43 7.78 -31.78
N LEU A 141 -26.24 6.73 -31.96
CA LEU A 141 -27.01 6.49 -33.19
C LEU A 141 -28.37 7.18 -33.20
N PHE A 142 -29.06 7.29 -32.07
CA PHE A 142 -30.46 7.73 -32.05
C PHE A 142 -30.70 9.07 -31.34
N GLU A 143 -29.83 9.47 -30.41
CA GLU A 143 -30.03 10.71 -29.64
C GLU A 143 -29.26 11.90 -30.22
N GLU A 144 -28.16 11.66 -30.93
CA GLU A 144 -27.36 12.71 -31.55
C GLU A 144 -28.05 13.36 -32.76
N ARG A 145 -28.06 14.69 -32.79
CA ARG A 145 -28.64 15.49 -33.88
C ARG A 145 -27.58 15.91 -34.89
N GLY A 146 -27.85 15.67 -36.16
CA GLY A 146 -26.99 16.03 -37.29
C GLY A 146 -26.05 14.91 -37.71
N LEU A 147 -25.88 14.76 -39.03
CA LEU A 147 -25.19 13.61 -39.64
C LEU A 147 -23.70 13.52 -39.24
N LEU A 148 -22.98 14.66 -39.28
CA LEU A 148 -21.55 14.71 -38.94
C LEU A 148 -21.29 14.41 -37.46
N ARG A 149 -22.11 14.93 -36.55
CA ARG A 149 -21.99 14.67 -35.11
C ARG A 149 -22.29 13.22 -34.79
N LYS A 150 -23.34 12.65 -35.40
CA LYS A 150 -23.68 11.24 -35.29
C LYS A 150 -22.53 10.35 -35.77
N LEU A 151 -21.96 10.64 -36.94
CA LEU A 151 -20.80 9.91 -37.46
C LEU A 151 -19.62 9.95 -36.48
N PHE A 152 -19.22 11.15 -36.04
CA PHE A 152 -18.08 11.32 -35.13
C PHE A 152 -18.32 10.65 -33.78
N SER A 153 -19.52 10.82 -33.21
CA SER A 153 -19.92 10.22 -31.93
C SER A 153 -19.95 8.69 -32.02
N THR A 154 -20.50 8.12 -33.09
CA THR A 154 -20.52 6.67 -33.30
C THR A 154 -19.10 6.14 -33.52
N CYS A 155 -18.27 6.77 -34.35
CA CYS A 155 -16.86 6.37 -34.53
C CYS A 155 -16.09 6.40 -33.21
N GLY A 156 -16.22 7.48 -32.42
CA GLY A 156 -15.60 7.59 -31.10
C GLY A 156 -16.13 6.53 -30.12
N THR A 157 -17.43 6.25 -30.16
CA THR A 157 -18.04 5.21 -29.32
C THR A 157 -17.53 3.82 -29.68
N VAL A 158 -17.41 3.49 -30.97
CA VAL A 158 -16.84 2.22 -31.43
C VAL A 158 -15.40 2.10 -30.98
N LEU A 159 -14.56 3.13 -31.21
CA LEU A 159 -13.16 3.14 -30.79
C LEU A 159 -13.00 2.91 -29.28
N CYS A 160 -13.72 3.67 -28.46
CA CYS A 160 -13.68 3.54 -27.00
C CYS A 160 -14.22 2.20 -26.53
N SER A 161 -15.25 1.66 -27.18
CA SER A 161 -15.82 0.35 -26.85
C SER A 161 -14.84 -0.78 -27.16
N THR A 162 -14.17 -0.73 -28.32
CA THR A 162 -13.11 -1.68 -28.69
C THR A 162 -11.96 -1.62 -27.69
N ALA A 163 -11.51 -0.41 -27.33
CA ALA A 163 -10.47 -0.23 -26.32
C ALA A 163 -10.91 -0.81 -24.96
N ALA A 164 -12.15 -0.55 -24.53
CA ALA A 164 -12.69 -1.07 -23.27
C ALA A 164 -12.79 -2.60 -23.24
N VAL A 165 -13.22 -3.23 -24.34
CA VAL A 165 -13.25 -4.70 -24.47
C VAL A 165 -11.84 -5.27 -24.41
N TRP A 166 -10.90 -4.69 -25.15
CA TRP A 166 -9.51 -5.13 -25.11
C TRP A 166 -8.89 -4.99 -23.71
N LEU A 167 -9.12 -3.86 -23.03
CA LEU A 167 -8.64 -3.62 -21.68
C LEU A 167 -9.27 -4.60 -20.68
N PHE A 168 -10.57 -4.89 -20.83
CA PHE A 168 -11.26 -5.91 -20.04
C PHE A 168 -10.61 -7.28 -20.23
N CYS A 169 -10.37 -7.71 -21.48
CA CYS A 169 -9.69 -8.97 -21.77
C CYS A 169 -8.30 -9.04 -21.15
N VAL A 170 -7.45 -8.02 -21.38
CA VAL A 170 -6.09 -7.97 -20.82
C VAL A 170 -6.11 -8.00 -19.29
N SER A 171 -7.13 -7.41 -18.65
CA SER A 171 -7.30 -7.45 -17.19
C SER A 171 -7.67 -8.83 -16.63
N LEU A 172 -8.21 -9.75 -17.45
CA LEU A 172 -8.51 -11.12 -17.03
C LEU A 172 -7.27 -11.91 -16.65
N VAL A 173 -6.11 -11.60 -17.23
CA VAL A 173 -4.84 -12.29 -16.94
C VAL A 173 -4.43 -12.09 -15.48
N PRO A 174 -4.20 -10.86 -14.98
CA PRO A 174 -3.90 -10.66 -13.56
C PRO A 174 -5.06 -11.04 -12.64
N PHE A 175 -6.32 -10.89 -13.07
CA PHE A 175 -7.49 -11.26 -12.27
C PHE A 175 -7.59 -12.77 -12.03
N SER A 176 -7.36 -13.57 -13.07
CA SER A 176 -7.41 -15.04 -12.98
C SER A 176 -6.27 -15.66 -12.17
N THR A 177 -5.21 -14.91 -11.83
CA THR A 177 -4.12 -15.43 -10.95
C THR A 177 -4.61 -15.86 -9.57
N LEU A 178 -5.84 -15.49 -9.20
CA LEU A 178 -6.52 -15.94 -7.98
C LEU A 178 -6.91 -17.43 -8.01
N ASP A 179 -7.04 -18.04 -9.20
CA ASP A 179 -7.32 -19.47 -9.37
C ASP A 179 -6.52 -20.05 -10.55
N TYR A 180 -5.67 -21.03 -10.27
CA TYR A 180 -4.79 -21.64 -11.25
C TYR A 180 -5.56 -22.30 -12.42
N ASN A 181 -6.69 -22.95 -12.12
CA ASN A 181 -7.50 -23.63 -13.11
C ASN A 181 -8.14 -22.66 -14.11
N LEU A 182 -8.65 -21.53 -13.62
CA LEU A 182 -9.18 -20.47 -14.46
C LEU A 182 -8.08 -19.81 -15.28
N HIS A 183 -6.93 -19.52 -14.66
CA HIS A 183 -5.79 -18.88 -15.35
C HIS A 183 -5.28 -19.72 -16.53
N SER A 184 -5.14 -21.03 -16.33
CA SER A 184 -4.69 -21.95 -17.38
C SER A 184 -5.69 -22.09 -18.53
N LYS A 185 -6.99 -21.93 -18.27
CA LYS A 185 -8.08 -21.97 -19.26
C LYS A 185 -8.28 -20.67 -20.03
N LEU A 186 -7.59 -19.58 -19.68
CA LEU A 186 -7.67 -18.33 -20.43
C LEU A 186 -7.17 -18.53 -21.87
N TRP A 187 -7.84 -17.87 -22.80
CA TRP A 187 -7.47 -17.90 -24.21
C TRP A 187 -6.01 -17.45 -24.39
N PRO A 188 -5.18 -18.23 -25.12
CA PRO A 188 -3.76 -17.91 -25.30
C PRO A 188 -3.50 -16.51 -25.84
N VAL A 189 -4.37 -16.04 -26.75
CA VAL A 189 -4.29 -14.70 -27.35
C VAL A 189 -4.39 -13.59 -26.29
N VAL A 190 -5.25 -13.75 -25.29
CA VAL A 190 -5.42 -12.77 -24.21
C VAL A 190 -4.16 -12.70 -23.34
N ARG A 191 -3.52 -13.84 -23.07
CA ARG A 191 -2.23 -13.90 -22.36
C ARG A 191 -1.11 -13.24 -23.17
N GLN A 192 -1.08 -13.45 -24.48
CA GLN A 192 -0.11 -12.83 -25.37
C GLN A 192 -0.30 -11.30 -25.47
N TRP A 193 -1.55 -10.82 -25.48
CA TRP A 193 -1.81 -9.38 -25.43
C TRP A 193 -1.33 -8.77 -24.12
N HIS A 194 -1.63 -9.41 -23.00
CA HIS A 194 -1.18 -8.96 -21.68
C HIS A 194 0.35 -8.90 -21.59
N SER A 195 1.08 -9.95 -22.01
CA SER A 195 2.54 -9.94 -21.94
C SER A 195 3.19 -8.84 -22.77
N LYS A 196 2.61 -8.48 -23.93
CA LYS A 196 3.09 -7.35 -24.75
C LYS A 196 2.90 -5.99 -24.08
N VAL A 197 1.91 -5.86 -23.19
CA VAL A 197 1.59 -4.59 -22.53
C VAL A 197 1.94 -4.54 -21.05
N GLU A 198 2.47 -5.64 -20.51
CA GLU A 198 2.96 -5.75 -19.14
C GLU A 198 4.02 -4.69 -18.80
N PRO A 199 5.01 -4.36 -19.67
CA PRO A 199 5.99 -3.31 -19.37
C PRO A 199 5.38 -1.92 -19.18
N PHE A 200 4.19 -1.68 -19.74
CA PHE A 200 3.46 -0.41 -19.61
C PHE A 200 2.46 -0.42 -18.44
N HIS A 201 2.37 -1.52 -17.71
CA HIS A 201 1.48 -1.69 -16.56
C HIS A 201 -0.02 -1.40 -16.85
N VAL A 202 -0.47 -1.64 -18.09
CA VAL A 202 -1.87 -1.38 -18.54
C VAL A 202 -2.90 -2.13 -17.71
N ALA A 203 -2.61 -3.40 -17.37
CA ALA A 203 -3.39 -4.16 -16.40
C ALA A 203 -2.43 -4.90 -15.47
N SER A 204 -2.51 -4.56 -14.19
CA SER A 204 -1.64 -5.11 -13.16
C SER A 204 -2.44 -5.86 -12.12
N SER A 205 -1.80 -6.85 -11.53
CA SER A 205 -2.32 -7.55 -10.38
C SER A 205 -2.27 -6.61 -9.17
N TYR A 206 -3.41 -6.28 -8.57
CA TYR A 206 -3.44 -5.39 -7.40
C TYR A 206 -3.32 -6.21 -6.12
N GLY A 207 -2.29 -5.94 -5.32
CA GLY A 207 -2.05 -6.62 -4.07
C GLY A 207 -0.58 -6.56 -3.69
N LEU A 208 -0.13 -5.43 -3.16
CA LEU A 208 1.24 -5.29 -2.63
C LEU A 208 1.52 -6.33 -1.52
N PHE A 209 0.46 -6.76 -0.81
CA PHE A 209 0.52 -7.75 0.29
C PHE A 209 -0.55 -8.83 0.14
N ARG A 210 -0.44 -9.67 -0.89
CA ARG A 210 -1.37 -10.82 -1.08
C ARG A 210 -1.35 -11.83 0.07
N ARG A 211 -0.21 -11.92 0.79
CA ARG A 211 -0.07 -12.66 2.04
C ARG A 211 0.55 -11.72 3.07
N MET A 212 -0.21 -11.40 4.11
CA MET A 212 0.31 -10.62 5.23
C MET A 212 1.25 -11.49 6.05
N THR A 213 2.47 -11.00 6.26
CA THR A 213 3.44 -11.63 7.18
C THR A 213 3.22 -11.10 8.59
N GLY A 214 3.57 -11.87 9.61
CA GLY A 214 3.58 -11.38 10.99
C GLY A 214 2.38 -11.76 11.86
N LEU A 215 1.49 -12.64 11.38
CA LEU A 215 0.38 -13.19 12.19
C LEU A 215 0.89 -13.83 13.50
N GLU A 216 2.02 -14.53 13.42
CA GLU A 216 2.68 -15.16 14.56
C GLU A 216 3.76 -14.27 15.18
N GLY A 217 3.84 -12.99 14.84
CA GLY A 217 4.93 -12.08 15.21
C GLY A 217 5.78 -11.66 14.02
N ARG A 218 6.29 -10.43 14.09
CA ARG A 218 6.98 -9.75 12.98
C ARG A 218 8.48 -10.09 12.99
N PRO A 219 9.02 -10.71 11.93
CA PRO A 219 10.46 -10.90 11.82
C PRO A 219 11.14 -9.56 11.61
N GLU A 220 12.22 -9.32 12.33
CA GLU A 220 12.99 -8.09 12.30
C GLU A 220 14.49 -8.39 12.28
N LEU A 221 15.15 -7.86 11.27
CA LEU A 221 16.60 -7.88 11.16
C LEU A 221 17.19 -6.76 12.03
N VAL A 222 18.02 -7.14 12.99
CA VAL A 222 18.79 -6.25 13.86
C VAL A 222 20.24 -6.32 13.42
N LEU A 223 20.83 -5.17 13.08
CA LEU A 223 22.26 -5.07 12.81
C LEU A 223 23.00 -4.72 14.09
N GLU A 224 24.16 -5.33 14.29
CA GLU A 224 25.03 -5.04 15.42
C GLU A 224 26.43 -4.71 14.93
N GLY A 225 27.05 -3.70 15.52
CA GLY A 225 28.45 -3.34 15.28
C GLY A 225 29.35 -3.79 16.43
N GLY A 226 30.62 -4.00 16.13
CA GLY A 226 31.65 -4.33 17.12
C GLY A 226 33.06 -4.05 16.61
N ASP A 227 34.02 -4.00 17.53
CA ASP A 227 35.44 -3.79 17.19
C ASP A 227 36.21 -5.10 16.99
N GLN A 228 35.66 -6.22 17.45
CA GLN A 228 36.22 -7.57 17.36
C GLN A 228 35.17 -8.54 16.78
N PRO A 229 35.61 -9.62 16.10
CA PRO A 229 34.70 -10.59 15.48
C PRO A 229 33.89 -11.41 16.50
N THR A 230 34.28 -11.39 17.78
CA THR A 230 33.60 -12.10 18.88
C THR A 230 32.72 -11.18 19.73
N GLY A 231 32.69 -9.87 19.44
CA GLY A 231 32.05 -8.85 20.27
C GLY A 231 33.02 -8.19 21.27
N PRO A 232 32.54 -7.33 22.18
CA PRO A 232 31.13 -7.06 22.48
C PRO A 232 30.41 -6.40 21.31
N TRP A 233 29.15 -6.80 21.12
CA TRP A 233 28.28 -6.33 20.05
C TRP A 233 27.34 -5.25 20.57
N LYS A 234 27.09 -4.21 19.76
CA LYS A 234 26.15 -3.14 20.06
C LYS A 234 25.14 -3.01 18.93
N GLU A 235 23.85 -3.07 19.26
CA GLU A 235 22.76 -2.90 18.30
C GLU A 235 22.82 -1.51 17.64
N LEU A 236 22.64 -1.49 16.31
CA LEU A 236 22.55 -0.26 15.54
C LEU A 236 21.09 0.20 15.51
N PRO A 237 20.77 1.39 16.03
CA PRO A 237 19.39 1.84 16.15
C PRO A 237 18.86 2.39 14.83
N PHE A 238 17.62 2.03 14.50
CA PHE A 238 16.87 2.54 13.34
C PHE A 238 15.79 3.51 13.78
N LEU A 239 15.41 4.43 12.89
CA LEU A 239 14.52 5.54 13.23
C LEU A 239 13.08 5.10 13.52
N TYR A 240 12.53 4.14 12.80
CA TYR A 240 11.09 3.85 12.81
C TYR A 240 10.71 2.38 12.99
N LYS A 241 11.53 1.43 12.56
CA LYS A 241 11.25 0.00 12.76
C LYS A 241 11.39 -0.42 14.23
N PRO A 242 10.75 -1.53 14.64
CA PRO A 242 10.97 -2.11 15.97
C PRO A 242 12.46 -2.41 16.20
N GLY A 243 12.93 -2.16 17.42
CA GLY A 243 14.33 -2.37 17.81
C GLY A 243 14.39 -2.52 19.32
N ASN A 244 14.64 -1.41 20.01
CA ASN A 244 14.53 -1.36 21.47
C ASN A 244 13.11 -1.78 21.92
N VAL A 245 13.04 -2.78 22.81
CA VAL A 245 11.78 -3.36 23.29
C VAL A 245 10.96 -2.42 24.16
N THR A 246 11.60 -1.41 24.76
CA THR A 246 10.95 -0.40 25.60
C THR A 246 10.42 0.78 24.79
N ARG A 247 10.74 0.86 23.48
CA ARG A 247 10.33 1.97 22.62
C ARG A 247 8.94 1.71 22.01
N SER A 248 8.04 2.65 22.19
CA SER A 248 6.73 2.63 21.54
C SER A 248 6.85 2.76 20.01
N PRO A 249 5.94 2.16 19.24
CA PRO A 249 5.87 2.39 17.80
C PRO A 249 5.62 3.89 17.52
N PRO A 250 6.41 4.55 16.66
CA PRO A 250 6.17 5.93 16.29
C PRO A 250 4.99 6.05 15.32
N PHE A 251 4.31 7.19 15.28
CA PHE A 251 3.34 7.52 14.24
C PHE A 251 4.05 8.22 13.08
N VAL A 252 4.11 7.59 11.89
CA VAL A 252 4.92 8.06 10.75
C VAL A 252 4.10 8.53 9.57
N VAL A 253 2.78 8.27 9.53
CA VAL A 253 1.92 8.73 8.44
C VAL A 253 2.03 10.26 8.29
N PRO A 254 2.19 10.81 7.07
CA PRO A 254 2.23 10.12 5.77
C PRO A 254 3.65 9.93 5.22
N HIS A 255 4.68 10.13 6.04
CA HIS A 255 6.06 9.80 5.69
C HIS A 255 6.21 8.30 5.41
N GLN A 256 7.07 7.95 4.45
CA GLN A 256 7.48 6.57 4.18
C GLN A 256 8.94 6.35 4.63
N PRO A 257 9.16 5.66 5.76
CA PRO A 257 10.48 5.21 6.20
C PRO A 257 11.12 4.22 5.22
N ARG A 258 11.76 4.71 4.15
CA ARG A 258 12.22 3.84 3.05
C ARG A 258 13.21 2.77 3.51
N LEU A 259 14.18 3.12 4.35
CA LEU A 259 15.19 2.17 4.84
C LEU A 259 14.55 1.14 5.78
N ASP A 260 13.85 1.59 6.82
CA ASP A 260 13.14 0.74 7.79
C ASP A 260 12.15 -0.22 7.12
N TRP A 261 11.47 0.26 6.09
CA TRP A 261 10.57 -0.55 5.26
C TRP A 261 11.32 -1.61 4.48
N GLN A 262 12.45 -1.27 3.84
CA GLN A 262 13.30 -2.25 3.14
C GLN A 262 13.88 -3.29 4.11
N MET A 263 14.25 -2.89 5.33
CA MET A 263 14.72 -3.82 6.37
C MET A 263 13.66 -4.88 6.73
N TRP A 264 12.37 -4.52 6.73
CA TRP A 264 11.30 -5.49 6.90
C TRP A 264 11.27 -6.52 5.77
N PHE A 265 11.45 -6.12 4.51
CA PHE A 265 11.55 -7.07 3.39
C PHE A 265 12.80 -7.95 3.47
N ALA A 266 13.95 -7.37 3.83
CA ALA A 266 15.17 -8.16 4.02
C ALA A 266 14.99 -9.25 5.08
N ALA A 267 14.26 -8.98 6.16
CA ALA A 267 13.98 -9.97 7.20
C ALA A 267 13.13 -11.17 6.72
N LEU A 268 12.48 -11.08 5.55
CA LEU A 268 11.64 -12.13 4.97
C LEU A 268 12.37 -13.03 3.95
N ASP A 269 13.58 -12.68 3.54
CA ASP A 269 14.40 -13.44 2.58
C ASP A 269 15.85 -13.51 3.07
N ARG A 270 16.75 -14.19 2.35
CA ARG A 270 18.16 -14.29 2.72
C ARG A 270 18.99 -13.09 2.26
N TYR A 271 20.12 -12.83 2.90
CA TYR A 271 20.94 -11.64 2.61
C TYR A 271 21.54 -11.66 1.20
N GLU A 272 21.76 -12.84 0.62
CA GLU A 272 22.31 -13.02 -0.73
C GLU A 272 21.38 -12.49 -1.84
N ARG A 273 20.09 -12.35 -1.54
CA ARG A 273 19.10 -11.75 -2.45
C ARG A 273 18.86 -10.27 -2.20
N ASN A 274 19.55 -9.69 -1.21
CA ASN A 274 19.40 -8.31 -0.78
C ASN A 274 20.71 -7.53 -0.96
N PRO A 275 21.15 -7.26 -2.20
CA PRO A 275 22.44 -6.61 -2.44
C PRO A 275 22.54 -5.19 -1.84
N TRP A 276 21.41 -4.50 -1.74
CA TRP A 276 21.33 -3.21 -1.06
C TRP A 276 21.67 -3.29 0.44
N LEU A 277 21.40 -4.43 1.10
CA LEU A 277 21.69 -4.64 2.51
C LEU A 277 23.19 -4.79 2.74
N LEU A 278 23.89 -5.53 1.87
CA LEU A 278 25.34 -5.63 1.95
C LEU A 278 26.02 -4.29 1.60
N SER A 279 25.44 -3.50 0.71
CA SER A 279 25.87 -2.12 0.48
C SER A 279 25.66 -1.25 1.72
N LEU A 280 24.53 -1.38 2.42
CA LEU A 280 24.29 -0.70 3.70
C LEU A 280 25.37 -1.06 4.73
N VAL A 281 25.65 -2.36 4.90
CA VAL A 281 26.67 -2.87 5.82
C VAL A 281 28.05 -2.33 5.48
N HIS A 282 28.46 -2.39 4.20
CA HIS A 282 29.73 -1.83 3.74
C HIS A 282 29.84 -0.33 4.08
N ARG A 283 28.78 0.45 3.82
CA ARG A 283 28.79 1.90 4.06
C ARG A 283 28.78 2.26 5.55
N ILE A 284 28.22 1.41 6.41
CA ILE A 284 28.34 1.53 7.87
C ILE A 284 29.78 1.25 8.31
N LEU A 285 30.40 0.18 7.81
CA LEU A 285 31.80 -0.18 8.08
C LEU A 285 32.80 0.89 7.61
N THR A 286 32.46 1.65 6.56
CA THR A 286 33.28 2.77 6.09
C THR A 286 32.94 4.11 6.76
N GLY A 287 31.94 4.17 7.64
CA GLY A 287 31.53 5.40 8.31
C GLY A 287 30.94 6.46 7.38
N GLN A 288 30.19 6.04 6.35
CA GLN A 288 29.65 6.99 5.38
C GLN A 288 28.52 7.82 5.98
N GLU A 289 28.77 9.13 6.15
CA GLU A 289 27.86 10.08 6.80
C GLU A 289 26.43 10.09 6.22
N GLN A 290 26.27 10.01 4.90
CA GLN A 290 24.94 10.03 4.28
C GLN A 290 24.11 8.77 4.60
N VAL A 291 24.78 7.64 4.87
CA VAL A 291 24.12 6.39 5.25
C VAL A 291 23.84 6.36 6.73
N LEU A 292 24.80 6.76 7.55
CA LEU A 292 24.61 6.86 8.99
C LEU A 292 23.49 7.86 9.35
N ALA A 293 23.25 8.89 8.52
CA ALA A 293 22.11 9.80 8.67
C ALA A 293 20.73 9.15 8.46
N LEU A 294 20.67 7.92 7.92
CA LEU A 294 19.43 7.14 7.81
C LEU A 294 19.13 6.33 9.08
N LEU A 295 20.10 6.24 9.99
CA LEU A 295 19.97 5.57 11.29
C LEU A 295 19.63 6.59 12.37
N ASP A 296 19.26 6.10 13.55
CA ASP A 296 19.06 6.95 14.71
C ASP A 296 20.41 7.40 15.26
N ARG A 297 20.82 8.61 14.86
CA ARG A 297 22.11 9.22 15.24
C ARG A 297 22.21 9.53 16.73
N GLU A 298 21.10 9.81 17.40
CA GLU A 298 21.09 10.17 18.82
C GLU A 298 21.57 9.00 19.68
N HIS A 299 21.14 7.78 19.31
CA HIS A 299 21.47 6.55 20.04
C HIS A 299 22.60 5.74 19.38
N TYR A 300 23.25 6.26 18.34
CA TYR A 300 24.22 5.50 17.54
C TYR A 300 25.53 5.25 18.32
N PRO A 301 25.93 3.98 18.57
CA PRO A 301 27.04 3.67 19.49
C PRO A 301 28.45 3.96 18.92
N PHE A 302 28.57 4.19 17.61
CA PHE A 302 29.84 4.32 16.88
C PHE A 302 30.03 5.74 16.31
N ALA A 303 29.69 6.77 17.10
CA ALA A 303 29.73 8.17 16.65
C ALA A 303 31.16 8.70 16.38
N LYS A 304 32.18 8.18 17.09
CA LYS A 304 33.58 8.64 16.96
C LYS A 304 34.33 7.92 15.83
N GLN A 305 34.12 6.62 15.70
CA GLN A 305 34.76 5.77 14.69
C GLN A 305 33.76 4.70 14.25
N PRO A 306 33.73 4.34 12.96
CA PRO A 306 32.85 3.29 12.48
C PRO A 306 33.21 1.93 13.10
N PRO A 307 32.24 1.02 13.24
CA PRO A 307 32.52 -0.33 13.72
C PRO A 307 33.44 -1.08 12.76
N LYS A 308 34.34 -1.91 13.28
CA LYS A 308 35.21 -2.77 12.45
C LYS A 308 34.47 -3.97 11.87
N TYR A 309 33.48 -4.47 12.62
CA TYR A 309 32.65 -5.60 12.23
C TYR A 309 31.17 -5.24 12.34
N VAL A 310 30.38 -5.76 11.41
CA VAL A 310 28.92 -5.69 11.46
C VAL A 310 28.36 -7.09 11.24
N ARG A 311 27.41 -7.51 12.08
CA ARG A 311 26.64 -8.74 11.92
C ARG A 311 25.15 -8.46 11.89
N GLY A 312 24.36 -9.44 11.48
CA GLY A 312 22.90 -9.36 11.43
C GLY A 312 22.24 -10.52 12.16
N LEU A 313 21.31 -10.20 13.05
CA LEU A 313 20.52 -11.16 13.81
C LEU A 313 19.05 -11.01 13.44
N LEU A 314 18.37 -12.14 13.25
CA LEU A 314 16.94 -12.18 13.00
C LEU A 314 16.19 -12.50 14.29
N TYR A 315 15.25 -11.64 14.65
CA TYR A 315 14.37 -11.79 15.80
C TYR A 315 12.92 -11.83 15.35
N THR A 316 12.06 -12.49 16.12
CA THR A 316 10.61 -12.37 15.97
C THR A 316 10.05 -11.48 17.09
N TYR A 317 9.55 -10.31 16.71
CA TYR A 317 8.95 -9.32 17.60
C TYR A 317 7.44 -9.54 17.73
N ARG A 318 6.91 -9.40 18.95
CA ARG A 318 5.48 -9.42 19.27
C ARG A 318 5.16 -8.26 20.19
N PHE A 319 3.97 -7.68 20.06
CA PHE A 319 3.48 -6.73 21.06
C PHE A 319 3.34 -7.44 22.41
N THR A 320 3.71 -6.75 23.48
CA THR A 320 3.38 -7.20 24.82
C THR A 320 1.88 -7.20 25.01
N GLN A 321 1.34 -8.29 25.55
CA GLN A 321 -0.10 -8.42 25.79
C GLN A 321 -0.56 -7.41 26.84
N PHE A 322 -1.69 -6.74 26.56
CA PHE A 322 -2.33 -5.86 27.51
C PHE A 322 -2.89 -6.68 28.69
N ASN A 323 -2.49 -6.32 29.92
CA ASN A 323 -3.02 -6.96 31.13
C ASN A 323 -4.20 -6.16 31.69
N ALA A 324 -5.41 -6.64 31.38
CA ALA A 324 -6.67 -6.02 31.79
C ALA A 324 -6.83 -5.86 33.33
N LYS A 325 -6.17 -6.70 34.14
CA LYS A 325 -6.22 -6.59 35.61
C LYS A 325 -5.45 -5.38 36.13
N SER A 326 -4.35 -5.01 35.47
CA SER A 326 -3.52 -3.88 35.89
C SER A 326 -4.07 -2.53 35.44
N ARG A 327 -4.90 -2.49 34.38
CA ARG A 327 -5.44 -1.27 33.72
C ARG A 327 -4.41 -0.20 33.31
N VAL A 328 -3.11 -0.45 33.53
CA VAL A 328 -2.01 0.43 33.13
C VAL A 328 -1.32 -0.22 31.91
N PRO A 329 -1.17 0.50 30.79
CA PRO A 329 -0.35 0.02 29.67
C PRO A 329 1.07 -0.28 30.18
N ASN A 330 1.66 -1.42 29.82
CA ASN A 330 3.06 -1.68 30.17
C ASN A 330 3.96 -0.77 29.31
N VAL A 331 4.22 0.44 29.80
CA VAL A 331 4.99 1.46 29.07
C VAL A 331 6.47 1.08 28.96
N ASN A 332 6.95 0.18 29.82
CA ASN A 332 8.34 -0.23 29.88
C ASN A 332 8.68 -1.38 28.92
N ASP A 333 7.71 -2.17 28.45
CA ASP A 333 7.93 -3.31 27.57
C ASP A 333 6.90 -3.32 26.43
N TRP A 334 7.06 -2.48 25.41
CA TRP A 334 6.17 -2.46 24.24
C TRP A 334 6.27 -3.74 23.41
N TRP A 335 7.46 -4.33 23.38
CA TRP A 335 7.75 -5.51 22.57
C TRP A 335 8.32 -6.66 23.38
N LYS A 336 8.03 -7.88 22.94
CA LYS A 336 8.77 -9.10 23.29
C LYS A 336 9.44 -9.61 22.02
N ARG A 337 10.70 -10.03 22.13
CA ARG A 337 11.44 -10.66 21.02
C ARG A 337 11.88 -12.08 21.36
N SER A 338 11.94 -12.93 20.35
CA SER A 338 12.42 -14.32 20.50
C SER A 338 13.93 -14.39 20.77
N LYS A 339 14.45 -15.60 20.96
CA LYS A 339 15.89 -15.84 20.79
C LYS A 339 16.28 -15.52 19.33
N PRO A 340 17.44 -14.89 19.09
CA PRO A 340 17.87 -14.57 17.74
C PRO A 340 18.31 -15.83 16.99
N THR A 341 18.17 -15.80 15.67
CA THR A 341 18.92 -16.67 14.76
C THR A 341 19.93 -15.83 13.98
N GLU A 342 21.09 -16.39 13.70
CA GLU A 342 22.07 -15.72 12.86
C GLU A 342 21.50 -15.54 11.45
N TYR A 343 21.58 -14.32 10.93
CA TYR A 343 21.12 -13.97 9.59
C TYR A 343 22.30 -13.61 8.69
N LEU A 344 23.20 -12.78 9.21
CA LEU A 344 24.41 -12.34 8.52
C LEU A 344 25.60 -12.53 9.47
N PRO A 345 26.63 -13.30 9.08
CA PRO A 345 27.80 -13.50 9.92
C PRO A 345 28.57 -12.17 10.11
N PRO A 346 29.46 -12.06 11.12
CA PRO A 346 30.35 -10.93 11.27
C PRO A 346 31.13 -10.61 9.99
N LEU A 347 30.84 -9.46 9.38
CA LEU A 347 31.54 -8.97 8.20
C LEU A 347 32.51 -7.85 8.55
N HIS A 348 33.69 -7.90 7.96
CA HIS A 348 34.71 -6.84 8.01
C HIS A 348 34.80 -6.10 6.68
N LYS A 349 35.20 -4.83 6.70
CA LYS A 349 35.32 -3.97 5.50
C LYS A 349 36.18 -4.59 4.40
N GLU A 350 37.29 -5.23 4.77
CA GLU A 350 38.28 -5.78 3.85
C GLU A 350 38.02 -7.24 3.46
N GLN A 351 36.90 -7.82 3.92
CA GLN A 351 36.61 -9.22 3.65
C GLN A 351 36.35 -9.42 2.14
N PRO A 352 37.06 -10.36 1.48
CA PRO A 352 36.95 -10.56 0.03
C PRO A 352 35.52 -10.83 -0.45
N PHE A 353 34.75 -11.58 0.33
CA PHE A 353 33.35 -11.90 0.05
C PHE A 353 32.50 -10.64 -0.16
N LEU A 354 32.58 -9.67 0.74
CA LEU A 354 31.76 -8.46 0.68
C LEU A 354 32.06 -7.64 -0.59
N ARG A 355 33.34 -7.53 -0.92
CA ARG A 355 33.80 -6.83 -2.13
C ARG A 355 33.32 -7.52 -3.41
N GLN A 356 33.57 -8.82 -3.53
CA GLN A 356 33.17 -9.61 -4.71
C GLN A 356 31.64 -9.60 -4.89
N PHE A 357 30.89 -9.66 -3.80
CA PHE A 357 29.44 -9.61 -3.85
C PHE A 357 28.94 -8.27 -4.41
N LEU A 358 29.48 -7.15 -3.92
CA LEU A 358 29.07 -5.82 -4.38
C LEU A 358 29.48 -5.55 -5.82
N GLU A 359 30.68 -5.99 -6.23
CA GLU A 359 31.14 -5.91 -7.62
C GLU A 359 30.23 -6.71 -8.56
N LYS A 360 29.87 -7.94 -8.19
CA LYS A 360 28.92 -8.78 -8.96
C LYS A 360 27.52 -8.16 -9.05
N ALA A 361 27.10 -7.43 -8.03
CA ALA A 361 25.83 -6.72 -8.00
C ALA A 361 25.87 -5.35 -8.70
N GLU A 362 27.01 -4.98 -9.31
CA GLU A 362 27.25 -3.69 -9.95
C GLU A 362 27.04 -2.48 -9.02
N ILE A 363 27.29 -2.67 -7.71
CA ILE A 363 27.15 -1.61 -6.72
C ILE A 363 28.51 -0.93 -6.49
N PRO A 364 28.63 0.38 -6.75
CA PRO A 364 29.87 1.11 -6.51
C PRO A 364 30.15 1.21 -5.01
N MET A 365 31.32 0.74 -4.58
CA MET A 365 31.78 0.84 -3.19
C MET A 365 32.14 2.29 -2.83
N ASP A 366 32.79 3.01 -3.74
CA ASP A 366 33.07 4.42 -3.58
C ASP A 366 31.82 5.27 -3.83
N SER A 367 31.71 6.38 -3.11
CA SER A 367 30.68 7.37 -3.39
C SER A 367 30.96 8.01 -4.75
N PRO A 368 30.00 8.01 -5.69
CA PRO A 368 30.23 8.59 -7.00
C PRO A 368 30.51 10.09 -6.85
N LYS A 369 31.68 10.55 -7.31
CA LYS A 369 32.04 11.97 -7.37
C LYS A 369 31.30 12.63 -8.54
N LEU A 370 29.99 12.82 -8.39
CA LEU A 370 29.16 13.47 -9.41
C LEU A 370 29.49 14.97 -9.45
N ARG A 371 30.04 15.43 -10.58
CA ARG A 371 30.26 16.86 -10.82
C ARG A 371 28.95 17.50 -11.24
N SER A 372 28.44 18.44 -10.44
CA SER A 372 27.28 19.25 -10.86
C SER A 372 27.66 20.08 -12.08
N ARG A 373 26.86 20.00 -13.14
CA ARG A 373 27.00 20.83 -14.34
C ARG A 373 26.30 22.18 -14.21
N ASN A 374 25.37 22.32 -13.25
CA ASN A 374 24.58 23.52 -13.07
C ASN A 374 25.03 24.29 -11.81
N GLY A 375 25.68 25.43 -12.01
CA GLY A 375 26.18 26.29 -10.94
C GLY A 375 25.09 27.02 -10.15
N PHE A 376 23.94 27.29 -10.78
CA PHE A 376 22.81 28.01 -10.19
C PHE A 376 21.94 27.09 -9.31
N LEU A 377 21.58 25.91 -9.83
CA LEU A 377 20.72 24.97 -9.08
C LEU A 377 21.44 24.31 -7.92
N LYS A 378 22.77 24.14 -7.99
CA LYS A 378 23.55 23.48 -6.93
C LYS A 378 23.36 24.12 -5.55
N PRO A 379 23.60 25.43 -5.34
CA PRO A 379 23.42 26.05 -4.03
C PRO A 379 21.96 26.01 -3.56
N ILE A 380 20.99 26.18 -4.48
CA ILE A 380 19.55 26.12 -4.17
C ILE A 380 19.20 24.73 -3.63
N LEU A 381 19.53 23.66 -4.37
CA LEU A 381 19.25 22.28 -3.96
C LEU A 381 19.99 21.89 -2.68
N ALA A 382 21.23 22.36 -2.50
CA ALA A 382 21.99 22.14 -1.28
C ALA A 382 21.29 22.78 -0.08
N LYS A 383 20.84 24.04 -0.22
CA LYS A 383 20.12 24.73 0.86
C LYS A 383 18.74 24.12 1.12
N SER A 384 18.01 23.73 0.08
CA SER A 384 16.73 23.01 0.23
C SER A 384 16.92 21.70 0.98
N ARG A 385 17.99 20.95 0.68
CA ARG A 385 18.31 19.71 1.40
C ARG A 385 18.70 19.96 2.86
N GLU A 386 19.48 21.00 3.12
CA GLU A 386 19.84 21.42 4.47
C GLU A 386 18.59 21.74 5.30
N LEU A 387 17.67 22.54 4.74
CA LEU A 387 16.39 22.88 5.38
C LEU A 387 15.53 21.63 5.62
N ALA A 388 15.44 20.73 4.64
CA ALA A 388 14.69 19.48 4.78
C ALA A 388 15.28 18.56 5.86
N ASN A 389 16.61 18.56 6.03
CA ASN A 389 17.31 17.78 7.05
C ASN A 389 17.30 18.42 8.45
N ALA A 390 16.94 19.70 8.57
CA ALA A 390 16.88 20.40 9.87
C ALA A 390 15.69 19.97 10.73
N MET A 391 14.72 19.26 10.14
CA MET A 391 13.52 18.77 10.81
C MET A 391 13.42 17.25 10.66
N SER A 392 12.66 16.60 11.53
CA SER A 392 12.35 15.19 11.33
C SER A 392 11.52 15.00 10.03
N PRO A 393 11.71 13.90 9.29
CA PRO A 393 10.98 13.66 8.05
C PRO A 393 9.45 13.70 8.19
N THR A 394 8.92 13.30 9.34
CA THR A 394 7.49 13.33 9.64
C THR A 394 6.99 14.76 9.80
N VAL A 395 7.70 15.59 10.56
CA VAL A 395 7.37 17.02 10.73
C VAL A 395 7.44 17.73 9.39
N TYR A 396 8.49 17.51 8.60
CA TYR A 396 8.62 18.11 7.28
C TYR A 396 7.41 17.85 6.37
N VAL A 397 6.96 16.59 6.29
CA VAL A 397 5.81 16.21 5.48
C VAL A 397 4.51 16.84 6.01
N TRP A 398 4.28 16.80 7.33
CA TRP A 398 3.10 17.42 7.92
C TRP A 398 3.08 18.94 7.74
N SER A 399 4.22 19.62 7.90
CA SER A 399 4.35 21.06 7.67
C SER A 399 3.97 21.44 6.24
N PHE A 400 4.32 20.63 5.24
CA PHE A 400 3.91 20.88 3.86
C PHE A 400 2.39 20.72 3.67
N ILE A 401 1.81 19.65 4.22
CA ILE A 401 0.37 19.38 4.14
C ILE A 401 -0.43 20.48 4.84
N THR A 402 -0.06 20.85 6.06
CA THR A 402 -0.74 21.89 6.84
C THR A 402 -0.60 23.25 6.17
N SER A 403 0.58 23.60 5.64
CA SER A 403 0.76 24.84 4.89
C SER A 403 -0.15 24.91 3.67
N ALA A 404 -0.26 23.82 2.89
CA ALA A 404 -1.16 23.77 1.74
C ALA A 404 -2.64 23.91 2.15
N MET A 405 -3.05 23.27 3.26
CA MET A 405 -4.41 23.40 3.80
C MET A 405 -4.71 24.83 4.26
N VAL A 406 -3.78 25.47 4.98
CA VAL A 406 -3.93 26.85 5.45
C VAL A 406 -4.00 27.82 4.28
N LEU A 407 -3.12 27.70 3.28
CA LEU A 407 -3.17 28.54 2.08
C LEU A 407 -4.50 28.41 1.35
N LYS A 408 -5.04 27.19 1.23
CA LYS A 408 -6.35 26.96 0.62
C LYS A 408 -7.48 27.56 1.46
N LEU A 409 -7.43 27.43 2.78
CA LEU A 409 -8.42 28.00 3.69
C LEU A 409 -8.41 29.53 3.59
N VAL A 410 -7.24 30.15 3.68
CA VAL A 410 -7.06 31.61 3.56
C VAL A 410 -7.54 32.10 2.19
N GLY A 411 -7.18 31.42 1.10
CA GLY A 411 -7.65 31.76 -0.24
C GLY A 411 -9.14 31.50 -0.50
N THR A 412 -9.85 30.85 0.43
CA THR A 412 -11.32 30.73 0.39
C THR A 412 -12.00 31.81 1.22
N LEU A 413 -11.28 32.39 2.20
CA LEU A 413 -11.75 33.44 3.10
C LEU A 413 -11.49 34.85 2.55
N LEU A 414 -10.41 35.01 1.77
CA LEU A 414 -10.13 36.18 0.91
C LEU A 414 -10.92 36.06 -0.38
#